data_AF-A0A7V1WVI5-F1
#
_entry.id   AF-A0A7V1WVI5-F1
#
_cell.length_a   1.000
_cell.length_b   1.000
_cell.length_c   1.000
_cell.angle_alpha   90.00
_cell.angle_beta   90.00
_cell.angle_gamma   90.00
#
_symmetry.space_group_name_H-M   'P 1'
#
loop_
_entity.id
_entity.type
_entity.pdbx_description
1 polymer ?
#
loop_
_entity_poly.entity_id
_entity_poly.type
_entity_poly.pdbx_seq_one_letter_code
_entity_poly.pdbx_strand_id
1 'polypeptide(L)'
;MIEILQLEFMRNALLAGLLVSLVCGVIGTFVVVNRIVFISGGIAHAAYGGIGVAFFFGFSYLWGVLGFSILIALIMAVVTLRAKERADTVIGVLWALGMASGVILLDLTPDAMPKAQRTPMT
;
A
#
# COMPACT_ATOMS: atom_id res chain seq x y z
N MET A 1 13.26 6.58 30.60
CA MET A 1 13.47 5.73 29.39
C MET A 1 12.52 4.53 29.34
N ILE A 2 12.29 3.80 30.44
CA ILE A 2 11.32 2.68 30.49
C ILE A 2 9.85 3.13 30.45
N GLU A 3 9.54 4.39 30.80
CA GLU A 3 8.17 4.94 30.76
C GLU A 3 7.53 4.90 29.36
N ILE A 4 8.34 4.95 28.31
CA ILE A 4 7.85 4.89 26.92
C ILE A 4 7.16 3.54 26.63
N LEU A 5 7.60 2.46 27.29
CA LEU A 5 7.02 1.13 27.15
C LEU A 5 5.70 0.95 27.92
N GLN A 6 5.36 1.89 28.82
CA GLN A 6 4.10 1.86 29.54
C GLN A 6 2.94 2.41 28.71
N LEU A 7 3.23 3.15 27.64
CA LEU A 7 2.23 3.61 26.70
C LEU A 7 1.65 2.41 25.93
N GLU A 8 0.34 2.22 26.02
CA GLU A 8 -0.36 1.11 25.37
C GLU A 8 -0.13 1.08 23.85
N PHE A 9 -0.11 2.27 23.22
CA PHE A 9 0.25 2.41 21.80
C PHE A 9 1.65 1.88 21.48
N MET A 10 2.64 2.14 22.34
CA MET A 10 4.02 1.68 22.13
C MET A 10 4.10 0.15 22.21
N ARG A 11 3.42 -0.45 23.19
CA ARG A 11 3.36 -1.91 23.34
C ARG A 11 2.68 -2.56 22.13
N ASN A 12 1.58 -1.98 21.66
CA ASN A 12 0.86 -2.48 20.50
C ASN A 12 1.67 -2.31 19.21
N ALA A 13 2.39 -1.19 19.04
CA ALA A 13 3.27 -0.96 17.91
C ALA A 13 4.44 -1.96 17.88
N LEU A 14 5.05 -2.26 19.02
CA LEU A 14 6.11 -3.26 19.14
C LEU A 14 5.61 -4.67 18.81
N LEU A 15 4.44 -5.06 19.35
CA LEU A 15 3.82 -6.34 19.04
C LEU A 15 3.46 -6.45 17.56
N ALA A 16 2.84 -5.42 16.99
CA ALA A 16 2.50 -5.39 15.56
C ALA A 16 3.76 -5.45 14.69
N GLY A 17 4.82 -4.70 15.02
CA GLY A 17 6.09 -4.72 14.30
C GLY A 17 6.78 -6.08 14.34
N LEU A 18 6.75 -6.76 15.49
CA LEU A 18 7.32 -8.10 15.65
C LEU A 18 6.55 -9.13 14.80
N LEU A 19 5.22 -9.09 14.82
CA LEU A 19 4.38 -9.95 13.99
C LEU A 19 4.60 -9.70 12.49
N VAL A 20 4.63 -8.43 12.07
CA VAL A 20 4.88 -8.05 10.67
C VAL A 20 6.28 -8.47 10.21
N SER A 21 7.30 -8.31 11.05
CA SER A 21 8.68 -8.72 10.73
C SER A 21 8.78 -10.22 10.46
N LEU A 22 8.13 -11.04 11.30
CA LEU A 22 8.09 -12.49 11.12
C LEU A 22 7.44 -12.87 9.77
N VAL A 23 6.31 -12.27 9.45
CA VAL A 23 5.59 -12.50 8.19
C VAL A 23 6.42 -12.03 6.99
N CYS A 24 7.01 -10.83 7.05
CA CYS A 24 7.88 -10.32 6.00
C CYS A 24 9.12 -11.18 5.77
N GLY A 25 9.73 -11.73 6.82
CA GLY A 25 10.89 -12.62 6.68
C GLY A 25 10.55 -13.90 5.90
N VAL A 26 9.41 -14.53 6.21
CA VAL A 26 8.95 -15.74 5.52
C VAL A 26 8.56 -15.44 4.08
N ILE A 27 7.72 -14.43 3.86
CA ILE A 27 7.24 -14.05 2.51
C ILE A 27 8.40 -13.54 1.65
N GLY A 28 9.29 -12.73 2.21
CA GLY A 28 10.46 -12.18 1.52
C GLY A 28 11.38 -13.27 1.00
N THR A 29 11.67 -14.28 1.83
CA THR A 29 12.51 -15.42 1.42
C THR A 29 11.89 -16.16 0.24
N PHE A 30 10.59 -16.41 0.28
CA PHE A 30 9.85 -17.04 -0.82
C PHE A 30 9.92 -16.22 -2.11
N VAL A 31 9.71 -14.90 -2.02
CA VAL A 31 9.73 -13.98 -3.16
C VAL A 31 11.12 -13.91 -3.81
N VAL A 32 12.20 -13.92 -3.01
CA VAL A 32 13.58 -13.89 -3.49
C VAL A 32 13.96 -15.18 -4.22
N VAL A 33 13.66 -16.35 -3.64
CA VAL A 33 13.98 -17.65 -4.26
C VAL A 33 13.28 -17.83 -5.60
N ASN A 34 12.04 -17.34 -5.72
CA ASN A 34 11.26 -17.43 -6.96
C ASN A 34 11.64 -16.38 -8.02
N ARG A 35 12.57 -15.46 -7.70
CA ARG A 35 12.97 -14.31 -8.54
C ARG A 35 11.78 -13.46 -8.97
N ILE A 36 10.88 -13.18 -8.03
CA ILE A 36 9.68 -12.33 -8.25
C ILE A 36 9.72 -11.09 -7.34
N VAL A 37 10.92 -10.60 -7.02
CA VAL A 37 11.16 -9.52 -6.03
C VAL A 37 10.44 -8.23 -6.39
N PHE A 38 10.25 -7.95 -7.67
CA PHE A 38 9.54 -6.75 -8.12
C PHE A 38 8.05 -6.74 -7.78
N ILE A 39 7.40 -7.92 -7.62
CA ILE A 39 5.97 -8.01 -7.32
C ILE A 39 5.62 -7.30 -6.01
N SER A 40 6.42 -7.48 -4.96
CA SER A 40 6.10 -6.93 -3.63
C SER A 40 6.10 -5.40 -3.64
N GLY A 41 7.12 -4.79 -4.26
CA GLY A 41 7.20 -3.34 -4.45
C GLY A 41 6.09 -2.82 -5.38
N GLY A 42 5.83 -3.55 -6.46
CA GLY A 42 4.79 -3.20 -7.42
C GLY A 42 3.40 -3.12 -6.80
N ILE A 43 2.99 -4.15 -6.04
CA ILE A 43 1.68 -4.18 -5.38
C ILE A 43 1.57 -3.05 -4.35
N ALA A 44 2.60 -2.84 -3.52
CA ALA A 44 2.57 -1.84 -2.45
C ALA A 44 2.32 -0.42 -2.97
N HIS A 45 2.95 -0.06 -4.08
CA HIS A 45 2.76 1.26 -4.67
C HIS A 45 1.56 1.34 -5.60
N ALA A 46 1.22 0.26 -6.30
CA ALA A 46 0.05 0.25 -7.14
C ALA A 46 -1.24 0.34 -6.29
N ALA A 47 -1.23 -0.17 -5.05
CA ALA A 47 -2.31 -0.02 -4.07
C ALA A 47 -2.69 1.44 -3.77
N TYR A 48 -1.78 2.40 -4.01
CA TYR A 48 -2.06 3.82 -3.85
C TYR A 48 -3.20 4.31 -4.75
N GLY A 49 -3.40 3.68 -5.92
CA GLY A 49 -4.55 3.93 -6.78
C GLY A 49 -5.88 3.63 -6.08
N GLY A 50 -5.91 2.60 -5.22
CA GLY A 50 -7.07 2.23 -4.42
C GLY A 50 -7.39 3.24 -3.33
N ILE A 51 -6.37 3.92 -2.78
CA ILE A 51 -6.56 5.06 -1.88
C ILE A 51 -7.27 6.18 -2.64
N GLY A 52 -6.74 6.58 -3.79
CA GLY A 52 -7.35 7.63 -4.63
C GLY A 52 -8.80 7.33 -5.02
N VAL A 53 -9.08 6.08 -5.45
CA VAL A 53 -10.46 5.66 -5.78
C VAL A 53 -11.38 5.71 -4.55
N ALA A 54 -10.92 5.25 -3.38
CA ALA A 54 -11.74 5.28 -2.17
C ALA A 54 -12.13 6.70 -1.75
N PHE A 55 -11.15 7.60 -1.79
CA PHE A 55 -11.36 9.01 -1.45
C PHE A 55 -12.28 9.69 -2.45
N PHE A 56 -12.10 9.43 -3.75
CA PHE A 56 -12.92 10.04 -4.80
C PHE A 56 -14.41 9.67 -4.69
N PHE A 57 -14.72 8.41 -4.34
CA PHE A 57 -16.11 7.95 -4.17
C PHE A 57 -16.65 8.14 -2.74
N GLY A 58 -15.83 8.63 -1.79
CA GLY A 58 -16.26 8.92 -0.43
C GLY A 58 -16.58 7.69 0.45
N PHE A 59 -16.07 6.50 0.10
CA PHE A 59 -16.22 5.30 0.94
C PHE A 59 -14.97 5.04 1.80
N SER A 60 -15.05 4.07 2.72
CA SER A 60 -13.94 3.76 3.63
C SER A 60 -12.68 3.35 2.86
N TYR A 61 -11.57 4.05 3.15
CA TYR A 61 -10.25 3.84 2.54
C TYR A 61 -9.81 2.38 2.61
N LEU A 62 -10.15 1.68 3.69
CA LEU A 62 -9.77 0.30 3.92
C LEU A 62 -10.29 -0.62 2.79
N TRP A 63 -11.56 -0.44 2.39
CA TRP A 63 -12.19 -1.27 1.37
C TRP A 63 -11.65 -0.98 -0.03
N GLY A 64 -11.31 0.27 -0.34
CA GLY A 64 -10.75 0.63 -1.64
C GLY A 64 -9.33 0.14 -1.81
N VAL A 65 -8.49 0.28 -0.77
CA VAL A 65 -7.14 -0.26 -0.78
C VAL A 65 -7.18 -1.79 -0.89
N LEU A 66 -8.01 -2.46 -0.09
CA LEU A 66 -8.11 -3.92 -0.14
C LEU A 66 -8.59 -4.42 -1.51
N GLY A 67 -9.70 -3.88 -2.01
CA GLY A 67 -10.27 -4.28 -3.30
C GLY A 67 -9.30 -4.05 -4.46
N PHE A 68 -8.67 -2.87 -4.50
CA PHE A 68 -7.73 -2.51 -5.56
C PHE A 68 -6.42 -3.29 -5.47
N SER A 69 -5.91 -3.54 -4.26
CA SER A 69 -4.70 -4.36 -4.05
C SER A 69 -4.91 -5.80 -4.49
N ILE A 70 -6.06 -6.40 -4.17
CA ILE A 70 -6.41 -7.75 -4.63
C ILE A 70 -6.49 -7.78 -6.15
N LEU A 71 -7.14 -6.78 -6.76
CA LEU A 71 -7.25 -6.66 -8.22
C LEU A 71 -5.87 -6.61 -8.89
N ILE A 72 -4.98 -5.72 -8.44
CA ILE A 72 -3.62 -5.60 -8.99
C ILE A 72 -2.81 -6.86 -8.72
N ALA A 73 -2.87 -7.43 -7.51
CA ALA A 73 -2.17 -8.66 -7.19
C ALA A 73 -2.59 -9.80 -8.13
N LEU A 74 -3.88 -9.91 -8.46
CA LEU A 74 -4.38 -10.90 -9.40
C LEU A 74 -3.84 -10.65 -10.83
N ILE A 75 -3.86 -9.40 -11.29
CA ILE A 75 -3.32 -9.01 -12.60
C ILE A 75 -1.83 -9.34 -12.68
N MET A 76 -1.04 -8.93 -11.67
CA MET A 76 0.39 -9.21 -11.60
C MET A 76 0.64 -10.72 -11.55
N ALA A 77 -0.12 -11.48 -10.75
CA ALA A 77 0.02 -12.93 -10.66
C ALA A 77 -0.22 -13.61 -12.02
N VAL A 78 -1.28 -13.24 -12.75
CA VAL A 78 -1.57 -13.78 -14.09
C VAL A 78 -0.45 -13.46 -15.07
N VAL A 79 0.07 -12.23 -15.05
CA VAL A 79 1.17 -11.81 -15.93
C VAL A 79 2.45 -12.57 -15.61
N THR A 80 2.80 -12.72 -14.34
CA THR A 80 3.98 -13.46 -13.91
C THR A 80 3.90 -14.94 -14.25
N LEU A 81 2.70 -15.54 -14.21
CA LEU A 81 2.48 -16.94 -14.59
C LEU A 81 2.53 -17.17 -16.12
N ARG A 82 2.01 -16.24 -16.92
CA ARG A 82 1.91 -16.41 -18.39
C ARG A 82 3.09 -15.85 -19.17
N ALA A 83 3.76 -14.82 -18.67
CA ALA A 83 4.76 -14.07 -19.41
C ALA A 83 5.90 -13.58 -18.49
N LYS A 84 6.62 -14.52 -17.88
CA LYS A 84 7.69 -14.24 -16.90
C LYS A 84 8.75 -13.25 -17.41
N GLU A 85 9.15 -13.35 -18.67
CA GLU A 85 10.12 -12.44 -19.33
C GLU A 85 9.66 -10.97 -19.39
N ARG A 86 8.33 -10.73 -19.44
CA ARG A 86 7.76 -9.37 -19.52
C ARG A 86 7.19 -8.90 -18.18
N ALA A 87 7.23 -9.76 -17.15
CA ALA A 87 6.58 -9.48 -15.87
C ALA A 87 7.17 -8.23 -15.21
N ASP A 88 8.48 -8.08 -15.18
CA ASP A 88 9.14 -6.95 -14.53
C ASP A 88 8.74 -5.61 -15.16
N THR A 89 8.64 -5.55 -16.49
CA THR A 89 8.16 -4.35 -17.20
C THR A 89 6.71 -4.04 -16.88
N VAL A 90 5.83 -5.04 -16.91
CA VAL A 90 4.40 -4.84 -16.61
C VAL A 90 4.20 -4.44 -15.16
N ILE A 91 4.96 -5.02 -14.23
CA ILE A 91 4.93 -4.65 -12.81
C ILE A 91 5.35 -3.19 -12.63
N GLY A 92 6.43 -2.75 -13.31
CA GLY A 92 6.86 -1.36 -13.29
C GLY A 92 5.82 -0.38 -13.85
N VAL A 93 5.13 -0.75 -14.93
CA VAL A 93 4.03 0.05 -15.49
C VAL A 93 2.86 0.13 -14.52
N LEU A 94 2.43 -0.99 -13.94
CA LEU A 94 1.33 -1.02 -12.97
C LEU A 94 1.65 -0.23 -11.70
N TRP A 95 2.90 -0.28 -11.24
CA TRP A 95 3.40 0.56 -10.17
C TRP A 95 3.20 2.04 -10.52
N ALA A 96 3.79 2.51 -11.62
CA ALA A 96 3.72 3.92 -12.01
C ALA A 96 2.26 4.39 -12.20
N LEU A 97 1.44 3.58 -12.85
CA LEU A 97 0.02 3.87 -13.06
C LEU A 97 -0.77 3.94 -11.75
N GLY A 98 -0.56 2.99 -10.83
CA GLY A 98 -1.28 2.99 -9.56
C GLY A 98 -0.89 4.17 -8.66
N MET A 99 0.40 4.52 -8.61
CA MET A 99 0.85 5.71 -7.87
C MET A 99 0.31 6.99 -8.50
N ALA A 100 0.46 7.17 -9.82
CA ALA A 100 0.01 8.37 -10.52
C ALA A 100 -1.50 8.54 -10.43
N SER A 101 -2.28 7.47 -10.68
CA SER A 101 -3.74 7.52 -10.54
C SER A 101 -4.16 7.87 -9.11
N GLY A 102 -3.53 7.26 -8.10
CA GLY A 102 -3.81 7.55 -6.70
C GLY A 102 -3.56 9.02 -6.35
N VAL A 103 -2.40 9.57 -6.73
CA VAL A 103 -2.04 10.97 -6.48
C VAL A 103 -2.99 11.93 -7.21
N ILE A 104 -3.28 11.68 -8.49
CA ILE A 104 -4.18 12.52 -9.29
C ILE A 104 -5.59 12.49 -8.70
N LEU A 105 -6.11 11.33 -8.33
CA LEU A 105 -7.44 11.22 -7.72
C LEU A 105 -7.51 11.94 -6.38
N LEU A 106 -6.46 11.83 -5.55
CA LEU A 106 -6.38 12.56 -4.28
C LEU A 106 -6.34 14.08 -4.50
N ASP A 107 -5.58 14.55 -5.48
CA ASP A 107 -5.47 15.98 -5.80
C ASP A 107 -6.76 16.54 -6.42
N LEU A 108 -7.46 15.74 -7.22
CA LEU A 108 -8.77 16.07 -7.79
C LEU A 108 -9.91 15.98 -6.76
N THR A 109 -9.70 15.33 -5.61
CA THR A 109 -10.73 15.24 -4.57
C THR A 109 -10.83 16.60 -3.87
N PRO A 110 -11.91 17.38 -4.07
CA PRO A 110 -12.02 18.71 -3.51
C PRO A 110 -12.29 18.61 -2.00
N ASP A 111 -11.45 19.23 -1.17
CA ASP A 111 -11.78 19.64 0.21
C ASP A 111 -12.54 18.62 1.11
N ALA A 112 -12.04 17.37 1.23
CA ALA A 112 -12.39 16.50 2.36
C ALA A 112 -11.48 16.72 3.58
N MET A 113 -10.68 17.80 3.60
CA MET A 113 -10.10 18.32 4.82
C MET A 113 -11.18 19.21 5.46
N PRO A 114 -11.75 18.86 6.63
CA PRO A 114 -12.40 19.86 7.45
C PRO A 114 -11.39 20.99 7.63
N LYS A 115 -11.78 22.23 7.36
CA LYS A 115 -11.02 23.46 7.62
C LYS A 115 -10.79 23.69 9.13
N ALA A 116 -10.58 22.64 9.92
CA ALA A 116 -10.46 22.65 11.38
C ALA A 116 -9.00 22.67 11.88
N GLN A 117 -8.01 22.60 10.99
CA GLN A 117 -6.59 22.74 11.35
C GLN A 117 -5.93 23.96 10.68
N ARG A 118 -6.71 25.03 10.56
CA ARG A 118 -6.24 26.41 10.35
C ARG A 118 -6.63 27.27 11.55
N THR A 119 -6.32 26.83 12.77
CA THR A 119 -6.23 27.78 13.88
C THR A 119 -4.80 28.34 13.89
N PRO A 120 -4.60 29.66 13.79
CA PRO A 120 -3.30 30.24 14.05
C PRO A 120 -2.93 29.93 15.50
N MET A 121 -1.75 29.36 15.72
CA MET A 121 -1.16 29.29 17.05
C MET A 121 -0.79 30.71 17.46
N THR A 122 -1.70 31.37 18.18
CA THR A 122 -1.41 32.53 19.04
C THR A 122 -1.15 32.03 20.44
#